data_AF-A0A8S3FIU0-F1
#
_entry.id   AF-A0A8S3FIU0-F1
#
_cell.length_a   1.000
_cell.length_b   1.000
_cell.length_c   1.000
_cell.angle_alpha   90.00
_cell.angle_beta   90.00
_cell.angle_gamma   90.00
#
_symmetry.space_group_name_H-M   'P 1'
#
loop_
_entity.id
_entity.type
_entity.pdbx_description
1 polymer ?
#
loop_
_entity_poly.entity_id
_entity_poly.type
_entity_poly.pdbx_seq_one_letter_code
_entity_poly.pdbx_strand_id
1 'polypeptide(L)'
;KKQVTIPRVNDYWNHFLRFEKVYMDQVKKNIRQQQQYSKRRYDRHRPNIQFIIGQKVFIIKPGMHPAFRELYEGPYTIIKQLGPQTFDVLDVHDNMKRVHSSQMKPFLERE
;
A
#
# COMPACT_ATOMS: atom_id res chain seq x y z
N LYS A 1 -7.29 -69.31 -13.51
CA LYS A 1 -6.23 -68.37 -13.96
C LYS A 1 -6.07 -67.31 -12.88
N LYS A 2 -4.91 -67.21 -12.22
CA LYS A 2 -4.66 -66.19 -11.17
C LYS A 2 -4.55 -64.82 -11.85
N GLN A 3 -5.43 -63.89 -11.49
CA GLN A 3 -5.29 -62.49 -11.89
C GLN A 3 -4.11 -61.89 -11.11
N VAL A 4 -3.05 -61.55 -11.83
CA VAL A 4 -1.95 -60.75 -11.29
C VAL A 4 -2.37 -59.30 -11.40
N THR A 5 -2.71 -58.68 -10.27
CA THR A 5 -2.94 -57.24 -10.19
C THR A 5 -1.59 -56.55 -10.17
N ILE A 6 -1.20 -55.96 -11.30
CA ILE A 6 -0.01 -55.12 -11.39
C ILE A 6 -0.30 -53.83 -10.60
N PRO A 7 0.51 -53.45 -9.60
CA PRO A 7 0.30 -52.20 -8.87
C PRO A 7 0.37 -51.02 -9.85
N ARG A 8 -0.57 -50.07 -9.70
CA ARG A 8 -0.66 -48.89 -10.56
C ARG A 8 0.60 -48.05 -10.36
N VAL A 9 1.53 -48.11 -11.30
CA VAL A 9 2.88 -47.51 -11.25
C VAL A 9 2.88 -45.98 -11.07
N ASN A 10 1.71 -45.33 -11.06
CA ASN A 10 1.64 -43.88 -11.06
C ASN A 10 0.50 -43.33 -10.20
N ASP A 11 0.74 -43.24 -8.90
CA ASP A 11 -0.20 -42.63 -7.95
C ASP A 11 0.15 -41.15 -7.64
N TYR A 12 0.51 -40.41 -8.69
CA TYR A 12 0.86 -38.98 -8.58
C TYR A 12 -0.24 -38.15 -7.93
N TRP A 13 -1.50 -38.52 -8.13
CA TRP A 13 -2.65 -37.79 -7.60
C TRP A 13 -2.73 -37.87 -6.07
N ASN A 14 -2.54 -39.06 -5.49
CA ASN A 14 -2.53 -39.21 -4.04
C ASN A 14 -1.29 -38.58 -3.40
N HIS A 15 -0.13 -38.64 -4.08
CA HIS A 15 1.04 -37.88 -3.66
C HIS A 15 0.80 -36.37 -3.69
N PHE A 16 0.18 -35.85 -4.75
CA PHE A 16 -0.18 -34.45 -4.89
C PHE A 16 -1.10 -34.00 -3.74
N LEU A 17 -2.21 -34.71 -3.48
CA LEU A 17 -3.13 -34.40 -2.38
C LEU A 17 -2.43 -34.43 -1.00
N ARG A 18 -1.49 -35.36 -0.81
CA ARG A 18 -0.74 -35.46 0.45
C ARG A 18 0.16 -34.25 0.68
N PHE A 19 0.80 -33.74 -0.37
CA PHE A 19 1.73 -32.62 -0.26
C PHE A 19 1.08 -31.24 -0.50
N GLU A 20 -0.10 -31.17 -1.12
CA GLU A 20 -0.83 -29.94 -1.42
C GLU A 20 -0.94 -29.06 -0.18
N LYS A 21 -1.37 -29.63 0.95
CA LYS A 21 -1.52 -28.90 2.21
C LYS A 21 -0.19 -28.28 2.69
N VAL A 22 0.91 -29.03 2.55
CA VAL A 22 2.25 -28.58 2.93
C VAL A 22 2.72 -27.45 2.01
N TYR A 23 2.54 -27.60 0.70
CA TYR A 23 2.90 -26.57 -0.26
C TYR A 23 2.06 -25.31 -0.10
N MET A 24 0.76 -25.42 0.15
CA MET A 24 -0.12 -24.27 0.39
C MET A 24 0.25 -23.50 1.65
N ASP A 25 0.65 -24.20 2.72
CA ASP A 25 1.16 -23.55 3.93
C ASP A 25 2.49 -22.83 3.66
N GLN A 26 3.39 -23.47 2.90
CA GLN A 26 4.65 -22.84 2.49
C GLN A 26 4.43 -21.60 1.63
N VAL A 27 3.50 -21.65 0.67
CA VAL A 27 3.13 -20.52 -0.19
C VAL A 27 2.60 -19.36 0.66
N LYS A 28 1.69 -19.62 1.61
CA LYS A 28 1.17 -18.59 2.53
C LYS A 28 2.28 -17.95 3.35
N LYS A 29 3.21 -18.75 3.88
CA LYS A 29 4.37 -18.26 4.64
C LYS A 29 5.26 -17.37 3.78
N ASN A 30 5.61 -17.82 2.58
CA ASN A 30 6.47 -17.06 1.66
C ASN A 30 5.82 -15.74 1.25
N ILE A 31 4.52 -15.75 0.93
CA ILE A 31 3.75 -14.53 0.62
C ILE A 31 3.80 -13.55 1.80
N ARG A 32 3.54 -14.03 3.03
CA ARG A 32 3.55 -13.17 4.22
C ARG A 32 4.93 -12.57 4.49
N GLN A 33 5.99 -13.37 4.37
CA GLN A 33 7.36 -12.91 4.55
C GLN A 33 7.73 -11.85 3.49
N GLN A 34 7.38 -12.09 2.23
CA GLN A 34 7.65 -11.15 1.15
C GLN A 34 6.87 -9.85 1.32
N GLN A 35 5.60 -9.90 1.74
CA GLN A 35 4.82 -8.70 2.05
C GLN A 35 5.47 -7.86 3.15
N GLN A 36 5.94 -8.50 4.22
CA GLN A 36 6.63 -7.82 5.32
C GLN A 36 7.95 -7.20 4.86
N TYR A 37 8.76 -7.93 4.08
CA TYR A 37 10.01 -7.43 3.54
C TYR A 37 9.77 -6.22 2.62
N SER A 38 8.84 -6.33 1.69
CA SER A 38 8.47 -5.24 0.78
C SER A 38 8.01 -4.00 1.53
N LYS A 39 7.16 -4.16 2.55
CA LYS A 39 6.70 -3.04 3.39
C LYS A 39 7.87 -2.37 4.12
N ARG A 40 8.73 -3.15 4.79
CA ARG A 40 9.93 -2.63 5.47
C ARG A 40 10.85 -1.87 4.53
N ARG A 41 11.03 -2.37 3.31
CA ARG A 41 11.86 -1.71 2.28
C ARG A 41 11.23 -0.40 1.82
N TYR A 42 9.91 -0.40 1.58
CA TYR A 42 9.16 0.80 1.18
C TYR A 42 9.20 1.88 2.27
N ASP A 43 9.01 1.49 3.53
CA ASP A 43 8.96 2.42 4.66
C ASP A 43 10.34 2.94 5.09
N ARG A 44 11.45 2.25 4.74
CA ARG A 44 12.82 2.55 5.22
C ARG A 44 13.27 4.00 5.02
N HIS A 45 12.89 4.62 3.91
CA HIS A 45 13.31 5.98 3.57
C HIS A 45 12.15 6.98 3.58
N ARG A 46 11.00 6.57 4.11
CA ARG A 46 9.81 7.43 4.12
C ARG A 46 9.89 8.38 5.31
N PRO A 47 9.79 9.70 5.11
CA PRO A 47 9.79 10.64 6.21
C PRO A 47 8.52 10.45 7.06
N ASN A 48 8.67 10.45 8.38
CA ASN A 48 7.55 10.40 9.30
C ASN A 48 7.03 11.82 9.55
N ILE A 49 6.31 12.37 8.57
CA ILE A 49 5.74 13.72 8.67
C ILE A 49 4.45 13.63 9.49
N GLN A 50 4.42 14.34 10.61
CA GLN A 50 3.22 14.52 11.42
C GLN A 50 2.54 15.82 11.02
N PHE A 51 1.22 15.76 10.85
CA PHE A 51 0.40 16.90 10.50
C PHE A 51 -0.55 17.22 11.66
N ILE A 52 -0.84 18.51 11.84
CA ILE A 52 -1.71 19.00 12.91
C ILE A 52 -2.94 19.67 12.28
N ILE A 53 -4.09 19.57 12.94
CA ILE A 53 -5.30 20.29 12.55
C ILE A 53 -5.01 21.81 12.56
N GLY A 54 -5.48 22.52 11.54
CA GLY A 54 -5.21 23.94 11.29
C GLY A 54 -3.93 24.22 10.50
N GLN A 55 -3.08 23.22 10.27
CA GLN A 55 -1.85 23.40 9.50
C GLN A 55 -2.15 23.56 7.99
N LYS A 56 -1.42 24.47 7.34
CA LYS A 56 -1.43 24.61 5.87
C LYS A 56 -0.54 23.55 5.22
N VAL A 57 -1.03 22.96 4.14
CA VAL A 57 -0.35 21.91 3.36
C VAL A 57 -0.57 22.08 1.87
N PHE A 58 0.36 21.58 1.07
CA PHE A 58 0.19 21.37 -0.36
C PHE A 58 -0.24 19.92 -0.62
N ILE A 59 -0.99 19.70 -1.71
CA ILE A 59 -1.43 18.38 -2.16
C ILE A 59 -0.82 18.08 -3.54
N ILE A 60 -0.39 16.85 -3.78
CA ILE A 60 0.11 16.42 -5.10
C ILE A 60 -1.04 16.41 -6.12
N LYS A 61 -0.84 17.05 -7.29
CA LYS A 61 -1.78 16.97 -8.42
C LYS A 61 -1.73 15.56 -9.02
N PRO A 62 -2.87 14.85 -9.16
CA PRO A 62 -2.89 13.54 -9.79
C PRO A 62 -2.66 13.63 -11.32
N GLY A 63 -2.12 12.56 -11.92
CA GLY A 63 -1.98 12.43 -13.37
C GLY A 63 -0.56 12.64 -13.91
N MET A 64 -0.42 12.59 -15.24
CA MET A 64 0.82 12.92 -15.93
C MET A 64 0.97 14.42 -16.06
N HIS A 65 2.12 14.93 -15.63
CA HIS A 65 2.48 16.33 -15.74
C HIS A 65 3.54 16.50 -16.83
N PRO A 66 3.36 17.42 -17.80
CA PRO A 66 4.44 17.79 -18.70
C PRO A 66 5.61 18.39 -17.92
N ALA A 67 6.80 18.39 -18.53
CA ALA A 67 8.00 18.93 -17.91
C ALA A 67 7.77 20.37 -17.41
N PHE A 68 8.32 20.69 -16.23
CA PHE A 68 8.24 22.00 -15.58
C PHE A 68 6.84 22.47 -15.13
N ARG A 69 5.80 21.62 -15.20
CA ARG A 69 4.50 21.95 -14.61
C ARG A 69 4.53 21.76 -13.10
N GLU A 70 3.74 22.58 -12.40
CA GLU A 70 3.51 22.46 -10.96
C GLU A 70 3.00 21.06 -10.58
N LEU A 71 3.74 20.39 -9.70
CA LEU A 71 3.39 19.07 -9.18
C LEU A 71 2.40 19.12 -8.01
N TYR A 72 2.27 20.28 -7.37
CA TYR A 72 1.49 20.47 -6.16
C TYR A 72 0.45 21.57 -6.34
N GLU A 73 -0.67 21.47 -5.64
CA GLU A 73 -1.74 22.46 -5.54
C GLU A 73 -1.93 22.88 -4.07
N GLY A 74 -2.45 24.09 -3.86
CA GLY A 74 -2.74 24.65 -2.53
C GLY A 74 -2.27 26.09 -2.37
N PRO A 75 -2.26 26.63 -1.13
CA PRO A 75 -2.33 25.90 0.14
C PRO A 75 -3.74 25.46 0.57
N TYR A 76 -3.83 24.29 1.20
CA TYR A 76 -5.02 23.75 1.85
C TYR A 76 -4.84 23.76 3.37
N THR A 77 -5.92 23.86 4.13
CA THR A 77 -5.89 23.79 5.60
C THR A 77 -6.44 22.44 6.07
N ILE A 78 -5.74 21.77 6.99
CA ILE A 78 -6.22 20.52 7.59
C ILE A 78 -7.35 20.84 8.56
N ILE A 79 -8.55 20.30 8.32
CA ILE A 79 -9.72 20.55 9.18
C ILE A 79 -9.99 19.38 10.13
N LYS A 80 -9.71 18.15 9.70
CA LYS A 80 -10.05 16.95 10.46
C LYS A 80 -9.10 15.80 10.15
N GLN A 81 -8.75 15.05 11.19
CA GLN A 81 -8.05 13.78 11.05
C GLN A 81 -9.07 12.64 11.22
N LEU A 82 -9.13 11.72 10.24
CA LEU A 82 -10.05 10.58 10.25
C LEU A 82 -9.37 9.29 10.68
N GLY A 83 -8.06 9.20 10.48
CA GLY A 83 -7.25 8.08 10.88
C GLY A 83 -5.78 8.48 10.96
N PRO A 84 -4.87 7.51 11.14
CA PRO A 84 -3.45 7.81 11.35
C PRO A 84 -2.80 8.59 10.19
N GLN A 85 -3.29 8.38 8.97
CA GLN A 85 -2.70 8.95 7.75
C GLN A 85 -3.74 9.59 6.81
N THR A 86 -5.00 9.73 7.22
CA THR A 86 -6.07 10.26 6.36
C THR A 86 -6.68 11.49 6.99
N PHE A 87 -6.75 12.57 6.20
CA PHE A 87 -7.18 13.88 6.65
C PHE A 87 -8.20 14.45 5.66
N ASP A 88 -9.16 15.21 6.19
CA ASP A 88 -9.96 16.11 5.39
C ASP A 88 -9.28 17.48 5.40
N VAL A 89 -9.13 18.06 4.20
CA VAL A 89 -8.45 19.32 3.96
C VAL A 89 -9.36 20.25 3.16
N LEU A 90 -9.23 21.54 3.41
CA LEU A 90 -10.12 22.56 2.88
C LEU A 90 -9.31 23.60 2.08
N ASP A 91 -9.80 23.90 0.88
CA ASP A 91 -9.27 24.98 0.05
C ASP A 91 -9.76 26.35 0.54
N VAL A 92 -9.19 27.43 0.01
CA VAL A 92 -9.63 28.82 0.23
C VAL A 92 -11.10 29.05 -0.17
N HIS A 93 -11.60 28.24 -1.12
CA HIS A 93 -12.99 28.29 -1.60
C HIS A 93 -13.93 27.34 -0.84
N ASP A 94 -13.59 26.90 0.37
CA ASP A 94 -14.35 25.94 1.19
C ASP A 94 -14.58 24.56 0.53
N ASN A 95 -13.82 24.24 -0.52
CA ASN A 95 -13.87 22.92 -1.15
C ASN A 95 -13.12 21.90 -0.28
N MET A 96 -13.87 20.92 0.23
CA MET A 96 -13.30 19.83 1.02
C MET A 96 -12.76 18.70 0.13
N LYS A 97 -11.55 18.25 0.43
CA LYS A 97 -10.94 17.04 -0.15
C LYS A 97 -10.49 16.09 0.95
N ARG A 98 -10.54 14.79 0.68
CA ARG A 98 -10.00 13.75 1.56
C ARG A 98 -8.70 13.22 0.99
N VAL A 99 -7.63 13.27 1.78
CA VAL A 99 -6.27 13.04 1.29
C VAL A 99 -5.45 12.18 2.25
N HIS A 100 -4.56 11.35 1.69
CA HIS A 100 -3.60 10.57 2.45
C HIS A 100 -2.33 11.37 2.74
N SER A 101 -1.70 11.19 3.90
CA SER A 101 -0.50 11.93 4.35
C SER A 101 0.64 11.91 3.34
N SER A 102 0.79 10.84 2.58
CA SER A 102 1.82 10.71 1.54
C SER A 102 1.61 11.58 0.31
N GLN A 103 0.40 12.10 0.12
CA GLN A 103 0.08 13.04 -0.97
C GLN A 103 0.17 14.49 -0.49
N MET A 104 0.48 14.71 0.79
CA MET A 104 0.58 16.03 1.39
C MET A 104 2.04 16.41 1.63
N LYS A 105 2.30 17.71 1.53
CA LYS A 105 3.58 18.31 1.88
C LYS A 105 3.33 19.52 2.78
N PRO A 106 4.07 19.71 3.89
CA PRO A 106 3.90 20.88 4.73
C PRO A 106 4.13 22.17 3.93
N PHE A 107 3.27 23.15 4.15
CA PHE A 107 3.45 24.50 3.62
C PHE A 107 4.56 25.20 4.42
N LEU A 108 5.55 25.74 3.72
CA LEU A 108 6.62 26.53 4.32
C LEU A 108 6.43 27.97 3.83
N GLU A 109 6.15 28.89 4.74
CA GLU A 109 6.17 30.32 4.43
C GLU A 109 7.63 30.73 4.18
N ARG A 110 7.86 31.54 3.13
CA ARG A 110 9.17 32.15 2.90
C ARG A 110 9.27 33.34 3.86
N GLU A 111 10.29 33.31 4.72
CA GLU A 111 10.72 34.47 5.52
C GLU A 111 11.30 35.58 4.65
#